data_AF-A0ABD5A6U1-F1
#
_entry.id   AF-A0ABD5A6U1-F1
#
_cell.length_a   1.000
_cell.length_b   1.000
_cell.length_c   1.000
_cell.angle_alpha   90.00
_cell.angle_beta   90.00
_cell.angle_gamma   90.00
#
_symmetry.space_group_name_H-M   'P 1'
#
loop_
_entity.id
_entity.type
_entity.pdbx_description
1 polymer ?
#
loop_
_entity_poly.entity_id
_entity_poly.type
_entity_poly.pdbx_seq_one_letter_code
_entity_poly.pdbx_strand_id
1 'polypeptide(L)'
;MEEKHWLDVVTAIGSIATPIIVLVVSSVGWKIKQNIERKIELENKLRDDRIDIYNQILEPFIIILMSDAAWEMDKRNRGKNKADVGSAKMLTLEYRRLGFKLALMANDEVVKAYNDMMQYLYNMNENGQPENFLKDMMRLLGTFLIEIRKSMGNEATKLDYWDMCEWWMSDTRKIKNDL
;
A
#
# COMPACT_ATOMS: atom_id res chain seq x y z
N MET A 1 -68.39 -20.06 13.26
CA MET A 1 -67.76 -20.96 12.27
C MET A 1 -66.79 -20.20 11.35
N GLU A 2 -67.06 -18.94 10.99
CA GLU A 2 -66.14 -18.12 10.19
C GLU A 2 -64.78 -17.84 10.86
N GLU A 3 -64.75 -17.65 12.18
CA GLU A 3 -63.49 -17.38 12.91
C GLU A 3 -62.47 -18.52 12.82
N LYS A 4 -62.92 -19.77 12.73
CA LYS A 4 -62.05 -20.93 12.65
C LYS A 4 -61.43 -21.07 11.25
N HIS A 5 -62.22 -20.75 10.22
CA HIS A 5 -61.80 -20.86 8.83
C HIS A 5 -60.75 -19.81 8.44
N TRP A 6 -60.81 -18.57 8.95
CA TRP A 6 -59.79 -17.57 8.62
C TRP A 6 -58.43 -17.88 9.26
N LEU A 7 -58.42 -18.38 10.51
CA LEU A 7 -57.19 -18.81 11.19
C LEU A 7 -56.53 -19.96 10.43
N ASP A 8 -57.32 -20.93 9.95
CA ASP A 8 -56.82 -22.04 9.15
C ASP A 8 -56.24 -21.56 7.80
N VAL A 9 -56.87 -20.59 7.14
CA VAL A 9 -56.37 -19.97 5.89
C VAL A 9 -55.06 -19.22 6.13
N VAL A 10 -54.97 -18.41 7.18
CA VAL A 10 -53.74 -17.66 7.52
C VAL A 10 -52.62 -18.60 7.91
N THR A 11 -52.92 -19.68 8.65
CA THR A 11 -51.93 -20.69 9.03
C THR A 11 -51.44 -21.48 7.81
N ALA A 12 -52.32 -21.82 6.87
CA ALA A 12 -51.96 -22.46 5.61
C ALA A 12 -51.12 -21.56 4.69
N ILE A 13 -51.45 -20.27 4.62
CA ILE A 13 -50.63 -19.28 3.89
C ILE A 13 -49.27 -19.15 4.57
N GLY A 14 -49.21 -19.07 5.90
CA GLY A 14 -47.97 -18.99 6.67
C GLY A 14 -47.06 -20.20 6.48
N SER A 15 -47.62 -21.42 6.45
CA SER A 15 -46.85 -22.67 6.29
C SER A 15 -46.26 -22.83 4.88
N ILE A 16 -46.87 -22.24 3.86
CA ILE A 16 -46.35 -22.22 2.48
C ILE A 16 -45.42 -21.03 2.26
N ALA A 17 -45.79 -19.83 2.75
CA ALA A 17 -45.03 -18.61 2.53
C ALA A 17 -43.69 -18.62 3.27
N THR A 18 -43.64 -19.14 4.50
CA THR A 18 -42.41 -19.17 5.30
C THR A 18 -41.24 -19.90 4.61
N PRO A 19 -41.37 -21.16 4.15
CA PRO A 19 -40.27 -21.84 3.46
C PRO A 19 -39.88 -21.15 2.15
N ILE A 20 -40.84 -20.56 1.42
CA ILE A 20 -40.55 -19.80 0.20
C ILE A 20 -39.71 -18.55 0.53
N ILE A 21 -40.09 -17.79 1.55
CA ILE A 21 -39.33 -16.61 2.00
C ILE A 21 -37.93 -17.02 2.47
N VAL A 22 -37.82 -18.09 3.25
CA VAL A 22 -36.52 -18.61 3.70
C VAL A 22 -35.63 -18.98 2.52
N LEU A 23 -36.17 -19.66 1.50
CA LEU A 23 -35.43 -19.99 0.29
C LEU A 23 -34.97 -18.73 -0.45
N VAL A 24 -35.85 -17.74 -0.65
CA VAL A 24 -35.50 -16.47 -1.31
C VAL A 24 -34.42 -15.73 -0.55
N VAL A 25 -34.57 -15.55 0.77
CA VAL A 25 -33.58 -14.85 1.61
C VAL A 25 -32.25 -15.60 1.61
N SER A 26 -32.27 -16.93 1.68
CA SER A 26 -31.06 -17.76 1.64
C SER A 26 -30.34 -17.66 0.30
N SER A 27 -31.08 -17.73 -0.82
CA SER A 27 -30.51 -17.58 -2.16
C SER A 27 -29.91 -16.18 -2.39
N VAL A 28 -30.60 -15.13 -1.95
CA VAL A 28 -30.09 -13.75 -2.03
C VAL A 28 -28.86 -13.57 -1.14
N GLY A 29 -28.92 -14.04 0.10
CA GLY A 29 -27.81 -13.98 1.05
C GLY A 29 -26.56 -14.71 0.52
N TRP A 30 -26.74 -15.89 -0.08
CA TRP A 30 -25.64 -16.65 -0.67
C TRP A 30 -24.99 -15.92 -1.85
N LYS A 31 -25.80 -15.31 -2.74
CA LYS A 31 -25.29 -14.52 -3.86
C LYS A 31 -24.51 -13.28 -3.41
N ILE A 32 -24.99 -12.59 -2.37
CA ILE A 32 -24.28 -11.44 -1.78
C ILE A 32 -22.95 -11.89 -1.18
N LYS A 33 -22.98 -12.96 -0.37
CA LYS A 33 -21.78 -13.54 0.25
C LYS A 33 -20.75 -13.93 -0.81
N GLN A 34 -21.16 -14.62 -1.87
CA GLN A 34 -20.26 -15.05 -2.94
C GLN A 34 -19.60 -13.86 -3.66
N ASN A 35 -20.33 -12.77 -3.87
CA ASN A 35 -19.77 -11.54 -4.46
C ASN A 35 -18.74 -10.88 -3.55
N ILE A 36 -18.99 -10.86 -2.23
CA ILE A 36 -18.06 -10.30 -1.24
C ILE A 36 -16.80 -11.18 -1.16
N GLU A 37 -16.95 -12.50 -1.06
CA GLU A 37 -15.83 -13.45 -1.02
C GLU A 37 -14.96 -13.34 -2.27
N ARG A 38 -15.58 -13.25 -3.46
CA ARG A 38 -14.85 -13.04 -4.71
C ARG A 38 -14.06 -11.74 -4.73
N LYS A 39 -14.63 -10.64 -4.20
CA LYS A 39 -13.93 -9.35 -4.11
C LYS A 39 -12.73 -9.45 -3.16
N ILE A 40 -12.92 -10.04 -2.00
CA ILE A 40 -11.86 -10.26 -1.01
C ILE A 40 -10.75 -11.15 -1.58
N GLU A 41 -11.10 -12.21 -2.31
CA GLU A 41 -10.10 -13.08 -2.95
C GLU A 41 -9.28 -12.34 -4.01
N LEU A 42 -9.93 -11.55 -4.87
CA LEU A 42 -9.24 -10.72 -5.87
C LEU A 42 -8.33 -9.69 -5.19
N GLU A 43 -8.81 -9.04 -4.13
CA GLU A 43 -8.05 -8.07 -3.35
C GLU A 43 -6.83 -8.72 -2.69
N ASN A 44 -6.97 -9.93 -2.13
CA ASN A 44 -5.86 -10.67 -1.54
C ASN A 44 -4.81 -11.06 -2.58
N LYS A 45 -5.22 -11.53 -3.77
CA LYS A 45 -4.27 -11.84 -4.86
C LYS A 45 -3.49 -10.61 -5.30
N LEU A 46 -4.20 -9.50 -5.52
CA LEU A 46 -3.56 -8.22 -5.86
C LEU A 46 -2.66 -7.71 -4.73
N ARG A 47 -3.00 -7.99 -3.47
CA ARG A 47 -2.19 -7.57 -2.33
C ARG A 47 -0.80 -8.21 -2.36
N ASP A 48 -0.69 -9.50 -2.63
CA ASP A 48 0.61 -10.19 -2.67
C ASP A 48 1.47 -9.65 -3.83
N ASP A 49 0.88 -9.43 -5.00
CA ASP A 49 1.55 -8.80 -6.14
C ASP A 49 2.02 -7.37 -5.81
N ARG A 50 1.20 -6.60 -5.06
CA ARG A 50 1.58 -5.25 -4.61
C ARG A 50 2.77 -5.26 -3.66
N ILE A 51 2.82 -6.18 -2.69
CA ILE A 51 3.93 -6.28 -1.73
C ILE A 51 5.25 -6.48 -2.48
N ASP A 52 5.26 -7.38 -3.46
CA ASP A 52 6.45 -7.66 -4.26
C ASP A 52 6.94 -6.41 -5.01
N ILE A 53 6.01 -5.70 -5.68
CA ILE A 53 6.34 -4.45 -6.38
C ILE A 53 6.83 -3.36 -5.43
N TYR A 54 6.19 -3.21 -4.27
CA TYR A 54 6.60 -2.22 -3.27
C TYR A 54 8.03 -2.50 -2.79
N ASN A 55 8.36 -3.75 -2.48
CA ASN A 55 9.70 -4.14 -2.06
C ASN A 55 10.75 -3.81 -3.13
N GLN A 56 10.47 -4.15 -4.40
CA GLN A 56 11.40 -3.90 -5.50
C GLN A 56 11.55 -2.40 -5.81
N ILE A 57 10.47 -1.61 -5.68
CA ILE A 57 10.53 -0.14 -5.85
C ILE A 57 11.30 0.54 -4.73
N LEU A 58 11.17 0.03 -3.50
CA LEU A 58 11.85 0.60 -2.33
C LEU A 58 13.33 0.22 -2.27
N GLU A 59 13.75 -0.87 -2.92
CA GLU A 59 15.10 -1.40 -2.83
C GLU A 59 16.21 -0.36 -3.11
N PRO A 60 16.15 0.48 -4.17
CA PRO A 60 17.19 1.47 -4.40
C PRO A 60 17.27 2.53 -3.29
N PHE A 61 16.14 2.89 -2.69
CA PHE A 61 16.12 3.80 -1.54
C PHE A 61 16.72 3.15 -0.30
N ILE A 62 16.44 1.87 -0.06
CA ILE A 62 17.05 1.08 1.02
C ILE A 62 18.58 1.06 0.86
N ILE A 63 19.08 0.84 -0.37
CA ILE A 63 20.52 0.85 -0.66
C ILE A 63 21.16 2.22 -0.40
N ILE A 64 20.51 3.31 -0.83
CA ILE A 64 21.07 4.67 -0.68
C ILE A 64 21.12 5.08 0.80
N LEU A 65 20.08 4.74 1.55
CA LEU A 65 19.86 5.25 2.90
C LEU A 65 20.37 4.32 4.01
N MET A 66 20.79 3.09 3.70
CA MET A 66 21.47 2.25 4.68
C MET A 66 22.83 2.85 5.11
N SER A 67 23.23 2.57 6.35
CA SER A 67 24.53 3.00 6.89
C SER A 67 25.70 2.39 6.13
N ASP A 68 26.81 3.13 6.03
CA ASP A 68 28.03 2.65 5.36
C ASP A 68 28.59 1.40 6.05
N ALA A 69 28.53 1.35 7.38
CA ALA A 69 28.93 0.17 8.15
C ALA A 69 28.14 -1.09 7.73
N ALA A 70 26.82 -1.00 7.59
CA ALA A 70 26.00 -2.12 7.14
C ALA A 70 26.27 -2.50 5.67
N TRP A 71 26.56 -1.51 4.81
CA TRP A 71 26.90 -1.74 3.40
C TRP A 71 28.21 -2.51 3.26
N GLU A 72 29.26 -2.12 4.00
CA GLU A 72 30.60 -2.70 3.93
C GLU A 72 30.70 -4.10 4.56
N MET A 73 29.80 -4.44 5.50
CA MET A 73 29.74 -5.76 6.11
C MET A 73 29.40 -6.87 5.09
N ASP A 74 28.65 -6.56 4.03
CA ASP A 74 28.35 -7.52 2.97
C ASP A 74 29.54 -7.67 2.01
N LYS A 75 30.08 -8.88 1.92
CA LYS A 75 31.20 -9.21 1.02
C LYS A 75 30.91 -8.87 -0.45
N ARG A 76 29.63 -8.85 -0.87
CA ARG A 76 29.20 -8.54 -2.24
C ARG A 76 29.27 -7.04 -2.59
N ASN A 77 29.40 -6.21 -1.56
CA ASN A 77 29.36 -4.75 -1.67
C ASN A 77 30.75 -4.10 -1.52
N ARG A 78 31.78 -4.89 -1.17
CA ARG A 78 33.16 -4.40 -1.03
C ARG A 78 33.64 -3.71 -2.32
N GLY A 79 34.15 -2.49 -2.15
CA GLY A 79 34.68 -1.68 -3.25
C GLY A 79 33.61 -1.01 -4.13
N LYS A 80 32.32 -1.11 -3.79
CA LYS A 80 31.24 -0.41 -4.49
C LYS A 80 30.76 0.78 -3.67
N ASN A 81 30.53 1.90 -4.33
CA ASN A 81 29.87 3.04 -3.72
C ASN A 81 28.35 2.79 -3.68
N LYS A 82 27.74 2.93 -2.49
CA LYS A 82 26.30 2.68 -2.31
C LYS A 82 25.42 3.64 -3.12
N ALA A 83 25.81 4.91 -3.21
CA ALA A 83 25.06 5.94 -3.92
C ALA A 83 25.05 5.64 -5.41
N ASP A 84 26.19 5.20 -5.96
CA ASP A 84 26.29 4.79 -7.37
C ASP A 84 25.44 3.56 -7.66
N VAL A 85 25.48 2.53 -6.80
CA VAL A 85 24.69 1.30 -6.99
C VAL A 85 23.19 1.58 -6.90
N GLY A 86 22.75 2.30 -5.87
CA GLY A 86 21.34 2.66 -5.70
C GLY A 86 20.83 3.53 -6.84
N SER A 87 21.58 4.56 -7.22
CA SER A 87 21.21 5.46 -8.32
C SER A 87 21.18 4.73 -9.66
N ALA A 88 22.18 3.89 -9.94
CA ALA A 88 22.21 3.08 -11.17
C ALA A 88 20.99 2.17 -11.27
N LYS A 89 20.55 1.57 -10.15
CA LYS A 89 19.36 0.72 -10.13
C LYS A 89 18.09 1.49 -10.49
N MET A 90 17.91 2.71 -9.98
CA MET A 90 16.77 3.58 -10.33
C MET A 90 16.72 3.94 -11.83
N LEU A 91 17.87 3.98 -12.50
CA LEU A 91 17.96 4.34 -13.92
C LEU A 91 17.67 3.17 -14.88
N THR A 92 17.54 1.95 -14.36
CA THR A 92 17.31 0.76 -15.18
C THR A 92 15.92 0.73 -15.82
N LEU A 93 15.81 0.04 -16.96
CA LEU A 93 14.52 -0.27 -17.57
C LEU A 93 13.63 -1.10 -16.63
N GLU A 94 14.24 -1.99 -15.84
CA GLU A 94 13.54 -2.80 -14.85
C GLU A 94 12.84 -1.92 -13.82
N TYR A 95 13.54 -0.94 -13.25
CA TYR A 95 12.94 0.00 -12.31
C TYR A 95 11.80 0.81 -12.92
N ARG A 96 11.96 1.27 -14.17
CA ARG A 96 10.86 1.94 -14.89
C ARG A 96 9.64 1.03 -15.06
N ARG A 97 9.84 -0.25 -15.38
CA ARG A 97 8.75 -1.23 -15.47
C ARG A 97 8.04 -1.41 -14.12
N LEU A 98 8.78 -1.40 -13.01
CA LEU A 98 8.18 -1.45 -11.68
C LEU A 98 7.31 -0.22 -11.42
N GLY A 99 7.77 0.98 -11.77
CA GLY A 99 6.97 2.21 -11.68
C GLY A 99 5.65 2.10 -12.46
N PHE A 100 5.67 1.57 -13.69
CA PHE A 100 4.44 1.30 -14.45
C PHE A 100 3.53 0.28 -13.77
N LYS A 101 4.08 -0.81 -13.22
CA LYS A 101 3.30 -1.80 -12.48
C LYS A 101 2.65 -1.19 -11.23
N LEU A 102 3.39 -0.36 -10.49
CA LEU A 102 2.84 0.36 -9.33
C LEU A 102 1.68 1.26 -9.75
N ALA A 103 1.82 2.02 -10.83
CA ALA A 103 0.76 2.89 -11.33
C ALA A 103 -0.53 2.14 -11.73
N LEU A 104 -0.42 0.86 -12.14
CA LEU A 104 -1.56 0.04 -12.55
C LEU A 104 -2.25 -0.69 -11.39
N MET A 105 -1.54 -0.99 -10.32
CA MET A 105 -2.01 -1.91 -9.28
C MET A 105 -2.18 -1.27 -7.90
N ALA A 106 -1.42 -0.21 -7.60
CA ALA A 106 -1.48 0.47 -6.31
C ALA A 106 -2.70 1.40 -6.23
N ASN A 107 -3.10 1.72 -5.00
CA ASN A 107 -4.17 2.69 -4.76
C ASN A 107 -3.73 4.10 -5.16
N ASP A 108 -4.69 4.97 -5.50
CA ASP A 108 -4.44 6.32 -5.99
C ASP A 108 -3.48 7.13 -5.12
N GLU A 109 -3.60 7.04 -3.80
CA GLU A 109 -2.75 7.77 -2.85
C GLU A 109 -1.29 7.31 -2.91
N VAL A 110 -1.05 6.01 -3.09
CA VAL A 110 0.29 5.44 -3.25
C VAL A 110 0.91 5.94 -4.55
N VAL A 111 0.14 5.93 -5.63
CA VAL A 111 0.59 6.41 -6.95
C VAL A 111 0.92 7.90 -6.89
N LYS A 112 0.08 8.71 -6.24
CA LYS A 112 0.33 10.15 -6.04
C LYS A 112 1.62 10.38 -5.24
N ALA A 113 1.76 9.73 -4.10
CA ALA A 113 2.96 9.88 -3.26
C ALA A 113 4.25 9.46 -3.98
N TYR A 114 4.20 8.36 -4.76
CA TYR A 114 5.32 7.94 -5.59
C TYR A 114 5.65 8.97 -6.67
N ASN A 115 4.63 9.50 -7.36
CA ASN A 115 4.81 10.51 -8.40
C ASN A 115 5.44 11.79 -7.84
N ASP A 116 4.93 12.29 -6.70
CA ASP A 116 5.47 13.49 -6.05
C ASP A 116 6.95 13.31 -5.69
N MET A 117 7.32 12.15 -5.16
CA MET A 117 8.69 11.79 -4.84
C MET A 117 9.58 11.75 -6.08
N MET A 118 9.14 11.08 -7.15
CA MET A 118 9.92 10.95 -8.38
C MET A 118 10.04 12.27 -9.13
N GLN A 119 8.98 13.08 -9.17
CA GLN A 119 9.01 14.42 -9.76
C GLN A 119 10.02 15.32 -9.06
N TYR A 120 10.08 15.26 -7.73
CA TYR A 120 11.08 15.99 -6.96
C TYR A 120 12.52 15.60 -7.33
N LEU A 121 12.79 14.30 -7.48
CA LEU A 121 14.11 13.81 -7.93
C LEU A 121 14.47 14.24 -9.35
N TYR A 122 13.50 14.22 -10.28
CA TYR A 122 13.76 14.67 -11.66
C TYR A 122 14.01 16.17 -11.74
N ASN A 123 13.23 16.97 -11.02
CA ASN A 123 13.41 18.42 -10.97
C ASN A 123 14.74 18.84 -10.33
N MET A 124 15.27 18.03 -9.41
CA MET A 124 16.60 18.23 -8.83
C MET A 124 17.71 18.08 -9.87
N ASN A 125 17.61 17.07 -10.75
CA ASN A 125 18.63 16.86 -11.78
C ASN A 125 18.69 18.03 -12.78
N GLU A 126 17.58 18.72 -13.01
CA GLU A 126 17.52 19.87 -13.92
C GLU A 126 17.95 21.19 -13.25
N ASN A 127 17.57 21.40 -11.99
CA ASN A 127 17.72 22.70 -11.30
C ASN A 127 18.83 22.72 -10.22
N GLY A 128 19.51 21.60 -9.99
CA GLY A 128 20.49 21.44 -8.92
C GLY A 128 19.87 21.02 -7.58
N GLN A 129 20.73 20.70 -6.61
CA GLN A 129 20.30 20.21 -5.29
C GLN A 129 19.78 21.36 -4.42
N PRO A 130 18.50 21.33 -3.97
CA PRO A 130 17.96 22.36 -3.08
C PRO A 130 18.58 22.28 -1.67
N GLU A 131 18.63 23.42 -0.98
CA GLU A 131 19.22 23.55 0.36
C GLU A 131 18.58 22.60 1.39
N ASN A 132 17.27 22.36 1.28
CA ASN A 132 16.51 21.46 2.15
C ASN A 132 16.36 20.03 1.61
N PHE A 133 17.23 19.61 0.67
CA PHE A 133 17.06 18.34 -0.05
C PHE A 133 16.77 17.14 0.84
N LEU A 134 17.58 16.94 1.89
CA LEU A 134 17.45 15.80 2.78
C LEU A 134 16.09 15.78 3.47
N LYS A 135 15.64 16.93 3.96
CA LYS A 135 14.36 17.08 4.67
C LYS A 135 13.18 16.82 3.75
N ASP A 136 13.21 17.38 2.54
CA ASP A 136 12.14 17.19 1.57
C ASP A 136 12.07 15.74 1.09
N MET A 137 13.23 15.11 0.85
CA MET A 137 13.31 13.69 0.50
C MET A 137 12.75 12.80 1.60
N MET A 138 13.09 13.06 2.86
CA MET A 138 12.54 12.32 4.01
C MET A 138 11.03 12.45 4.09
N ARG A 139 10.50 13.66 3.87
CA ARG A 139 9.06 13.90 3.86
C ARG A 139 8.38 13.11 2.74
N LEU A 140 8.90 13.16 1.52
CA LEU A 140 8.33 12.49 0.36
C LEU A 140 8.39 10.96 0.51
N LEU A 141 9.54 10.42 0.90
CA LEU A 141 9.72 8.99 1.09
C LEU A 141 8.90 8.47 2.28
N GLY A 142 8.89 9.18 3.41
CA GLY A 142 8.08 8.82 4.57
C GLY A 142 6.58 8.86 4.25
N THR A 143 6.13 9.84 3.46
CA THR A 143 4.73 9.90 2.97
C THR A 143 4.41 8.70 2.08
N PHE A 144 5.30 8.35 1.16
CA PHE A 144 5.12 7.17 0.30
C PHE A 144 5.01 5.87 1.12
N LEU A 145 5.84 5.71 2.15
CA LEU A 145 5.76 4.56 3.07
C LEU A 145 4.44 4.51 3.87
N ILE A 146 3.90 5.67 4.27
CA ILE A 146 2.58 5.73 4.94
C ILE A 146 1.49 5.27 4.00
N GLU A 147 1.46 5.77 2.77
CA GLU A 147 0.41 5.41 1.82
C GLU A 147 0.48 3.93 1.46
N ILE A 148 1.68 3.36 1.32
CA ILE A 148 1.85 1.90 1.20
C ILE A 148 1.25 1.21 2.42
N ARG A 149 1.58 1.63 3.64
CA ARG A 149 1.10 1.03 4.88
C ARG A 149 -0.43 1.06 4.98
N LYS A 150 -1.07 2.17 4.58
CA LYS A 150 -2.53 2.31 4.50
C LYS A 150 -3.13 1.35 3.48
N SER A 151 -2.53 1.25 2.28
CA SER A 151 -2.97 0.31 1.23
C SER A 151 -2.88 -1.16 1.65
N MET A 152 -2.09 -1.47 2.67
CA MET A 152 -1.93 -2.80 3.26
C MET A 152 -2.91 -3.08 4.42
N GLY A 153 -3.87 -2.19 4.68
CA GLY A 153 -4.92 -2.36 5.69
C GLY A 153 -4.70 -1.57 6.99
N ASN A 154 -3.70 -0.70 7.06
CA ASN A 154 -3.46 0.18 8.22
C ASN A 154 -3.99 1.61 7.99
N GLU A 155 -5.24 1.74 7.55
CA GLU A 155 -5.83 3.04 7.19
C GLU A 155 -5.83 4.05 8.34
N ALA A 156 -6.09 3.58 9.57
CA ALA A 156 -6.14 4.41 10.78
C ALA A 156 -4.76 4.64 11.44
N THR A 157 -3.67 4.56 10.68
CA THR A 157 -2.32 4.82 11.20
C THR A 157 -2.22 6.23 11.78
N LYS A 158 -1.59 6.34 12.95
CA LYS A 158 -1.26 7.63 13.59
C LYS A 158 0.19 8.05 13.34
N LEU A 159 0.96 7.20 12.67
CA LEU A 159 2.36 7.46 12.34
C LEU A 159 2.44 8.57 11.30
N ASP A 160 3.33 9.52 11.52
CA ASP A 160 3.70 10.55 10.56
C ASP A 160 4.91 10.13 9.72
N TYR A 161 5.27 10.95 8.74
CA TYR A 161 6.36 10.63 7.80
C TYR A 161 7.72 10.59 8.50
N TRP A 162 7.89 11.27 9.65
CA TRP A 162 9.10 11.17 10.46
C TRP A 162 9.19 9.82 11.16
N ASP A 163 8.09 9.35 11.73
CA ASP A 163 8.02 8.07 12.43
C ASP A 163 8.41 6.91 11.49
N MET A 164 8.03 7.01 10.20
CA MET A 164 8.43 6.03 9.18
C MET A 164 9.92 6.05 8.83
N CYS A 165 10.59 7.20 9.03
CA CYS A 165 12.00 7.38 8.74
C CYS A 165 12.91 7.05 9.94
N GLU A 166 12.37 7.04 11.16
CA GLU A 166 13.16 7.03 12.39
C GLU A 166 14.06 5.79 12.57
N TRP A 167 13.54 4.61 12.23
CA TRP A 167 14.19 3.33 12.55
C TRP A 167 15.47 3.03 11.77
N TRP A 168 15.74 3.74 10.68
CA TRP A 168 16.85 3.46 9.75
C TRP A 168 17.77 4.66 9.51
N MET A 169 17.48 5.81 10.13
CA MET A 169 18.30 7.00 10.06
C MET A 169 18.78 7.37 11.46
N SER A 170 20.09 7.41 11.68
CA SER A 170 20.73 7.74 12.96
C SER A 170 20.37 9.14 13.47
N ASP A 171 20.07 10.08 12.57
CA ASP A 171 19.96 11.50 12.87
C ASP A 171 18.55 12.09 12.67
N THR A 172 17.54 11.25 12.41
CA THR A 172 16.13 11.68 12.25
C THR A 172 15.64 12.56 13.40
N ARG A 173 15.95 12.19 14.64
CA ARG A 173 15.56 12.96 15.83
C ARG A 173 16.25 14.33 15.92
N LYS A 174 17.48 14.45 15.43
CA LYS A 174 18.20 15.74 15.43
C LYS A 174 17.59 16.68 14.39
N ILE A 175 17.37 16.17 13.17
CA ILE A 175 16.75 16.93 12.08
C ILE A 175 15.31 17.38 12.43
N LYS A 176 14.55 16.56 13.17
CA LYS A 176 13.21 16.91 13.66
C LYS A 176 13.23 18.03 14.70
N ASN A 177 14.26 18.09 15.54
CA ASN A 177 14.38 19.05 16.65
C ASN A 177 15.11 20.35 16.27
N ASP A 178 15.86 20.37 15.17
CA ASP A 178 16.46 21.58 14.59
C ASP A 178 15.44 22.45 13.82
N LEU A 179 14.15 22.27 14.11
CA LEU A 179 12.98 22.98 13.59
C LEU A 179 12.28 23.76 14.71
#